data_AF-A0A645I8T0-F1
#
_entry.id   AF-A0A645I8T0-F1
#
_cell.length_a   1.000
_cell.length_b   1.000
_cell.length_c   1.000
_cell.angle_alpha   90.00
_cell.angle_beta   90.00
_cell.angle_gamma   90.00
#
_symmetry.space_group_name_H-M   'P 1'
#
loop_
_entity.id
_entity.type
_entity.pdbx_description
1 polymer ?
#
loop_
_entity_poly.entity_id
_entity_poly.type
_entity_poly.pdbx_seq_one_letter_code
_entity_poly.pdbx_strand_id
1 'polypeptide(L)'
;MLGYLISPKGDDKDKWEITCDDFNNECEKLGKLLIDKESLFPKIKCCTEIEYEEYEGHLFVKKIEEIEYHKEIKDAIKEYAEIHSLVINEFLTRQISKGKYDDYEEEVKKNYKRLYRKASRNINDTDCIKESKNFYDEIMTNEAPQFMSYSDTPKTFRNGILHMVADDINEDIKWKLGDKDV
;
A
#
# COMPACT_ATOMS: atom_id res chain seq x y z
N MET A 1 8.09 19.12 11.91
CA MET A 1 9.07 20.23 12.05
C MET A 1 10.36 20.01 11.24
N LEU A 2 11.00 18.83 11.27
CA LEU A 2 12.03 18.47 10.28
C LEU A 2 11.51 18.57 8.82
N GLY A 3 10.20 18.37 8.64
CA GLY A 3 9.36 18.67 7.46
C GLY A 3 9.86 19.79 6.59
N TYR A 4 9.77 20.93 7.24
CA TYR A 4 9.83 22.25 6.66
C TYR A 4 11.27 22.79 6.64
N LEU A 5 12.12 22.26 7.51
CA LEU A 5 13.55 22.57 7.56
C LEU A 5 14.31 21.99 6.35
N ILE A 6 13.80 20.93 5.73
CA ILE A 6 14.52 20.21 4.66
C ILE A 6 14.14 20.70 3.25
N SER A 7 13.02 21.41 3.09
CA SER A 7 12.54 21.84 1.76
C SER A 7 12.08 23.31 1.78
N PRO A 8 13.01 24.27 1.67
CA PRO A 8 12.66 25.69 1.54
C PRO A 8 11.98 25.92 0.19
N LYS A 9 10.84 26.63 0.19
CA LYS A 9 10.29 27.21 -1.03
C LYS A 9 10.88 28.61 -1.20
N GLY A 10 11.99 28.70 -1.94
CA GLY A 10 12.64 29.95 -2.31
C GLY A 10 13.92 29.68 -3.09
N ASP A 11 14.22 30.53 -4.08
CA ASP A 11 15.40 30.41 -4.94
C ASP A 11 16.73 30.74 -4.23
N ASP A 12 16.69 31.13 -2.96
CA ASP A 12 17.86 31.55 -2.17
C ASP A 12 18.13 30.54 -1.05
N LYS A 13 19.07 29.62 -1.29
CA LYS A 13 19.41 28.51 -0.37
C LYS A 13 20.00 28.97 0.97
N ASP A 14 20.35 30.24 1.10
CA ASP A 14 21.05 30.80 2.26
C ASP A 14 20.14 31.59 3.22
N LYS A 15 18.84 31.72 2.92
CA LYS A 15 17.88 32.40 3.81
C LYS A 15 16.62 31.57 4.00
N TRP A 16 16.68 30.69 5.01
CA TRP A 16 15.48 30.01 5.49
C TRP A 16 14.69 30.97 6.37
N GLU A 17 13.58 31.49 5.84
CA GLU A 17 12.60 32.26 6.60
C GLU A 17 11.24 31.56 6.58
N ILE A 18 10.60 31.49 7.74
CA ILE A 18 9.21 31.06 7.89
C ILE A 18 8.47 32.19 8.61
N THR A 19 7.30 32.56 8.11
CA THR A 19 6.49 33.54 8.81
C THR A 19 5.93 32.92 10.10
N CYS A 20 5.69 33.73 11.12
CA CYS A 20 5.03 33.25 12.34
C CYS A 20 3.67 32.61 12.03
N ASP A 21 2.97 33.12 11.03
CA ASP A 21 1.67 32.60 10.60
C ASP A 21 1.82 31.22 9.95
N ASP A 22 2.81 31.01 9.07
CA ASP A 22 3.07 29.71 8.45
C ASP A 22 3.52 28.67 9.49
N PHE A 23 4.36 29.07 10.43
CA PHE A 23 4.78 28.20 11.54
C PHE A 23 3.60 27.80 12.43
N ASN A 24 2.78 28.77 12.83
CA ASN A 24 1.60 28.51 13.67
C ASN A 24 0.57 27.63 12.93
N ASN A 25 0.34 27.88 11.64
CA ASN A 25 -0.53 27.04 10.82
C ASN A 25 -0.02 25.60 10.75
N GLU A 26 1.29 25.39 10.63
CA GLU A 26 1.87 24.05 10.59
C GLU A 26 1.80 23.37 11.96
N CYS A 27 2.07 24.11 13.05
CA CYS A 27 1.88 23.64 14.41
C CYS A 27 0.42 23.28 14.72
N GLU A 28 -0.55 24.05 14.23
CA GLU A 28 -1.98 23.75 14.37
C GLU A 28 -2.40 22.54 13.55
N LYS A 29 -1.91 22.38 12.31
CA LYS A 29 -2.18 21.19 11.49
C LYS A 29 -1.62 19.94 12.14
N LEU A 30 -0.36 19.98 12.59
CA LEU A 30 0.27 18.87 13.31
C LEU A 30 -0.41 18.62 14.65
N GLY A 31 -0.79 19.69 15.36
CA GLY A 31 -1.54 19.62 16.62
C GLY A 31 -2.88 18.93 16.44
N LYS A 32 -3.67 19.33 15.44
CA LYS A 32 -4.95 18.68 15.11
C LYS A 32 -4.75 17.21 14.71
N LEU A 33 -3.76 16.92 13.87
CA LEU A 33 -3.43 15.55 13.46
C LEU A 33 -3.04 14.64 14.65
N LEU A 34 -2.36 15.19 15.65
CA LEU A 34 -1.87 14.45 16.82
C LEU A 34 -2.87 14.40 17.98
N ILE A 35 -3.80 15.36 18.07
CA ILE A 35 -4.80 15.48 19.14
C ILE A 35 -6.10 14.74 18.79
N ASP A 36 -6.51 14.71 17.51
CA ASP A 36 -7.67 13.91 17.10
C ASP A 36 -7.34 12.42 17.16
N LYS A 37 -7.99 11.72 18.11
CA LYS A 37 -7.89 10.27 18.30
C LYS A 37 -8.41 9.45 17.11
N GLU A 38 -9.09 10.08 16.17
CA GLU A 38 -9.66 9.48 14.97
C GLU A 38 -9.33 10.39 13.77
N SER A 39 -8.05 10.41 13.39
CA SER A 39 -7.70 10.99 12.10
C SER A 39 -8.33 10.13 11.00
N LEU A 40 -9.02 10.74 10.05
CA LEU A 40 -9.55 10.05 8.87
C LEU A 40 -8.43 9.83 7.86
N PHE A 41 -8.40 8.66 7.25
CA PHE A 41 -7.39 8.33 6.24
C PHE A 41 -7.47 9.34 5.07
N PRO A 42 -6.31 9.82 4.55
CA PRO A 42 -6.31 10.77 3.45
C PRO A 42 -7.08 10.24 2.25
N LYS A 43 -7.95 11.06 1.66
CA LYS A 43 -8.70 10.64 0.47
C LYS A 43 -7.74 10.33 -0.67
N ILE A 44 -7.76 9.07 -1.11
CA ILE A 44 -7.06 8.61 -2.32
C ILE A 44 -7.76 9.27 -3.51
N LYS A 45 -7.12 10.26 -4.13
CA LYS A 45 -7.58 10.83 -5.39
C LYS A 45 -6.80 10.17 -6.52
N CYS A 46 -7.50 9.43 -7.37
CA CYS A 46 -6.97 8.95 -8.63
C CYS A 46 -6.72 10.18 -9.53
N CYS A 47 -5.45 10.50 -9.78
CA CYS A 47 -5.08 11.70 -10.53
C CYS A 47 -4.67 11.41 -11.98
N THR A 48 -4.69 10.14 -12.41
CA THR A 48 -4.12 9.73 -13.70
C THR A 48 -5.05 8.79 -14.45
N GLU A 49 -5.20 9.03 -15.75
CA GLU A 49 -5.64 7.98 -16.67
C GLU A 49 -4.61 6.85 -16.61
N ILE A 50 -5.08 5.64 -16.31
CA ILE A 50 -4.21 4.46 -16.17
C ILE A 50 -4.06 3.83 -17.54
N GLU A 51 -2.83 3.78 -18.05
CA GLU A 51 -2.46 3.01 -19.23
C GLU A 51 -2.21 1.55 -18.81
N TYR A 52 -3.23 0.71 -18.90
CA TYR A 52 -3.20 -0.66 -18.37
C TYR A 52 -2.12 -1.53 -19.04
N GLU A 53 -1.83 -1.26 -20.30
CA GLU A 53 -0.86 -1.96 -21.13
C GLU A 53 0.58 -1.83 -20.57
N GLU A 54 0.89 -0.76 -19.84
CA GLU A 54 2.20 -0.56 -19.20
C GLU A 54 2.45 -1.57 -18.06
N TYR A 55 1.38 -2.10 -17.47
CA TYR A 55 1.44 -2.97 -16.30
C TYR A 55 1.45 -4.47 -16.63
N GLU A 56 1.16 -4.87 -17.87
CA GLU A 56 1.09 -6.30 -18.26
C GLU A 56 2.39 -7.07 -17.96
N GLY A 57 3.54 -6.38 -17.98
CA GLY A 57 4.84 -6.98 -17.70
C GLY A 57 5.18 -7.17 -16.21
N HIS A 58 4.42 -6.55 -15.31
CA HIS A 58 4.71 -6.51 -13.87
C HIS A 58 4.53 -7.88 -13.20
N LEU A 59 5.31 -8.14 -12.15
CA LEU A 59 5.31 -9.43 -11.46
C LEU A 59 3.99 -9.66 -10.72
N PHE A 60 3.39 -8.63 -10.13
CA PHE A 60 2.11 -8.79 -9.45
C PHE A 60 0.98 -9.20 -10.42
N VAL A 61 0.99 -8.70 -11.67
CA VAL A 61 0.03 -9.07 -12.72
C VAL A 61 0.24 -10.53 -13.12
N LYS A 62 1.48 -10.93 -13.42
CA LYS A 62 1.83 -12.31 -13.76
C LYS A 62 1.39 -13.31 -12.68
N LYS A 63 1.56 -12.96 -11.40
CA LYS A 63 1.10 -13.79 -10.28
C LYS A 63 -0.44 -13.97 -10.27
N ILE A 64 -1.21 -13.01 -10.75
CA ILE A 64 -2.68 -13.12 -10.89
C ILE A 64 -3.05 -13.95 -12.13
N GLU A 65 -2.29 -13.81 -13.21
CA GLU A 65 -2.44 -14.65 -14.41
C GLU A 65 -2.13 -16.13 -14.13
N GLU A 66 -1.13 -16.43 -13.29
CA GLU A 66 -0.77 -17.79 -12.86
C GLU A 66 -1.92 -18.55 -12.19
N ILE A 67 -2.84 -17.82 -11.56
CA ILE A 67 -4.06 -18.38 -10.97
C ILE A 67 -5.27 -18.22 -11.89
N GLU A 68 -5.06 -17.88 -13.16
CA GLU A 68 -6.08 -17.69 -14.20
C GLU A 68 -7.18 -16.69 -13.81
N TYR A 69 -6.82 -15.61 -13.08
CA TYR A 69 -7.81 -14.70 -12.50
C TYR A 69 -7.94 -13.36 -13.23
N HIS A 70 -7.98 -13.42 -14.56
CA HIS A 70 -7.94 -12.29 -15.49
C HIS A 70 -8.92 -11.15 -15.20
N LYS A 71 -10.09 -11.44 -14.63
CA LYS A 71 -11.10 -10.40 -14.31
C LYS A 71 -10.65 -9.43 -13.22
N GLU A 72 -9.75 -9.85 -12.33
CA GLU A 72 -9.24 -9.02 -11.23
C GLU A 72 -8.05 -8.15 -11.64
N ILE A 73 -7.43 -8.41 -12.81
CA ILE A 73 -6.19 -7.73 -13.23
C ILE A 73 -6.39 -6.22 -13.32
N LYS A 74 -7.50 -5.75 -13.90
CA LYS A 74 -7.76 -4.30 -14.04
C LYS A 74 -7.89 -3.62 -12.68
N ASP A 75 -8.59 -4.23 -11.75
CA ASP A 75 -8.77 -3.67 -10.41
C ASP A 75 -7.44 -3.69 -9.63
N ALA A 76 -6.65 -4.76 -9.76
CA ALA A 76 -5.32 -4.86 -9.16
C ALA A 76 -4.35 -3.79 -9.70
N ILE A 77 -4.33 -3.57 -11.02
CA ILE A 77 -3.52 -2.51 -11.65
C ILE A 77 -3.94 -1.14 -11.12
N LYS A 78 -5.25 -0.89 -11.01
CA LYS A 78 -5.78 0.36 -10.50
C LYS A 78 -5.36 0.61 -9.05
N GLU A 79 -5.54 -0.38 -8.18
CA GLU A 79 -5.10 -0.30 -6.78
C GLU A 79 -3.58 -0.06 -6.69
N TYR A 80 -2.77 -0.81 -7.47
CA TYR A 80 -1.32 -0.61 -7.52
C TYR A 80 -0.96 0.82 -7.93
N ALA A 81 -1.49 1.32 -9.06
CA ALA A 81 -1.15 2.62 -9.61
C ALA A 81 -1.54 3.77 -8.68
N GLU A 82 -2.75 3.72 -8.11
CA GLU A 82 -3.25 4.73 -7.18
C GLU A 82 -2.41 4.77 -5.90
N ILE A 83 -2.09 3.61 -5.32
CA ILE A 83 -1.37 3.55 -4.05
C ILE A 83 0.12 3.81 -4.23
N HIS A 84 0.75 3.31 -5.29
CA HIS A 84 2.14 3.63 -5.61
C HIS A 84 2.32 5.15 -5.74
N SER A 85 1.41 5.82 -6.46
CA SER A 85 1.40 7.27 -6.60
C SER A 85 1.17 7.97 -5.26
N LEU A 86 0.24 7.48 -4.43
CA LEU A 86 -0.03 8.03 -3.10
C LEU A 86 1.19 7.93 -2.18
N VAL A 87 1.83 6.76 -2.12
CA VAL A 87 3.00 6.52 -1.26
C VAL A 87 4.14 7.45 -1.64
N ILE A 88 4.43 7.57 -2.95
CA ILE A 88 5.47 8.48 -3.45
C ILE A 88 5.11 9.94 -3.16
N ASN A 89 3.89 10.37 -3.48
CA ASN A 89 3.53 11.79 -3.48
C ASN A 89 3.11 12.33 -2.12
N GLU A 90 2.54 11.51 -1.23
CA GLU A 90 1.97 11.97 0.04
C GLU A 90 2.80 11.52 1.23
N PHE A 91 3.29 10.28 1.24
CA PHE A 91 3.99 9.75 2.42
C PHE A 91 5.48 10.07 2.41
N LEU A 92 6.15 9.89 1.27
CA LEU A 92 7.57 10.24 1.17
C LEU A 92 7.82 11.75 1.15
N THR A 93 6.91 12.56 0.58
CA THR A 93 7.09 14.03 0.52
C THR A 93 6.71 14.74 1.82
N ARG A 94 5.66 14.29 2.53
CA ARG A 94 5.17 14.96 3.76
C ARG A 94 5.86 14.48 5.04
N GLN A 95 6.94 13.73 4.90
CA GLN A 95 7.70 13.17 6.02
C GLN A 95 6.87 12.33 6.98
N ILE A 96 5.92 11.54 6.45
CA ILE A 96 5.52 10.35 7.19
C ILE A 96 6.79 9.53 7.34
N SER A 97 7.18 9.24 8.58
CA SER A 97 8.46 8.58 8.82
C SER A 97 8.44 7.26 8.06
N LYS A 98 9.41 7.05 7.18
CA LYS A 98 9.58 5.80 6.41
C LYS A 98 9.37 4.56 7.29
N GLY A 99 9.90 4.58 8.52
CA GLY A 99 9.70 3.51 9.49
C GLY A 99 8.23 3.16 9.80
N LYS A 100 7.30 4.11 9.78
CA LYS A 100 5.86 3.84 9.98
C LYS A 100 5.21 3.17 8.78
N TYR A 101 5.67 3.50 7.58
CA TYR A 101 5.28 2.81 6.36
C TYR A 101 5.86 1.39 6.36
N ASP A 102 7.16 1.25 6.65
CA ASP A 102 7.86 -0.04 6.73
C ASP A 102 7.20 -0.94 7.79
N ASP A 103 6.87 -0.42 8.98
CA ASP A 103 6.15 -1.14 10.04
C ASP A 103 4.80 -1.70 9.52
N TYR A 104 4.07 -0.89 8.76
CA TYR A 104 2.76 -1.29 8.20
C TYR A 104 2.90 -2.33 7.10
N GLU A 105 3.84 -2.14 6.18
CA GLU A 105 4.14 -3.10 5.13
C GLU A 105 4.50 -4.47 5.72
N GLU A 106 5.35 -4.49 6.76
CA GLU A 106 5.68 -5.72 7.49
C GLU A 106 4.46 -6.38 8.14
N GLU A 107 3.52 -5.59 8.68
CA GLU A 107 2.28 -6.12 9.23
C GLU A 107 1.38 -6.73 8.14
N VAL A 108 1.25 -6.08 6.99
CA VAL A 108 0.53 -6.59 5.81
C VAL A 108 1.16 -7.91 5.34
N LYS A 109 2.49 -7.95 5.19
CA LYS A 109 3.24 -9.16 4.81
C LYS A 109 3.04 -10.29 5.81
N LYS A 110 3.09 -10.00 7.11
CA LYS A 110 2.89 -10.99 8.18
C LYS A 110 1.49 -11.56 8.18
N ASN A 111 0.46 -10.73 7.95
CA ASN A 111 -0.92 -11.18 7.85
C ASN A 111 -1.10 -12.10 6.63
N TYR A 112 -0.65 -11.65 5.46
CA TYR A 112 -0.64 -12.46 4.23
C TYR A 112 0.04 -13.82 4.46
N LYS A 113 1.28 -13.86 5.00
CA LYS A 113 2.03 -15.11 5.25
C LYS A 113 1.30 -16.07 6.19
N ARG A 114 0.47 -15.57 7.12
CA ARG A 114 -0.35 -16.43 8.01
C ARG A 114 -1.51 -17.06 7.24
N LEU A 115 -2.21 -16.25 6.44
CA LEU A 115 -3.35 -16.70 5.65
C LEU A 115 -2.91 -17.63 4.53
N TYR A 116 -1.82 -17.34 3.83
CA TYR A 116 -1.24 -18.21 2.81
C TYR A 116 -0.91 -19.59 3.37
N ARG A 117 -0.22 -19.66 4.52
CA ARG A 117 0.07 -20.94 5.20
C ARG A 117 -1.19 -21.68 5.62
N LYS A 118 -2.24 -20.96 6.02
CA LYS A 118 -3.53 -21.57 6.39
C LYS A 118 -4.22 -22.17 5.16
N ALA A 119 -4.33 -21.41 4.07
CA ALA A 119 -4.92 -21.86 2.81
C ALA A 119 -4.15 -23.06 2.23
N SER A 120 -2.81 -22.98 2.22
CA SER A 120 -1.93 -24.04 1.71
C SER A 120 -2.05 -25.36 2.46
N ARG A 121 -2.42 -25.37 3.75
CA ARG A 121 -2.64 -26.62 4.51
C ARG A 121 -3.97 -27.31 4.18
N ASN A 122 -4.92 -26.56 3.62
CA ASN A 122 -6.28 -27.02 3.39
C ASN A 122 -6.57 -27.32 1.91
N ILE A 123 -5.57 -27.16 1.04
CA ILE A 123 -5.72 -27.38 -0.40
C ILE A 123 -5.83 -28.87 -0.73
N ASN A 124 -6.74 -29.18 -1.64
CA ASN A 124 -6.80 -30.47 -2.31
C ASN A 124 -6.11 -30.35 -3.69
N ASP A 125 -5.24 -31.30 -4.04
CA ASP A 125 -4.41 -31.26 -5.26
C ASP A 125 -5.23 -31.11 -6.56
N THR A 126 -6.51 -31.50 -6.57
CA THR A 126 -7.39 -31.42 -7.74
C THR A 126 -7.98 -30.03 -8.00
N ASP A 127 -7.96 -29.11 -7.03
CA ASP A 127 -8.70 -27.84 -7.08
C ASP A 127 -7.79 -26.61 -6.91
N CYS A 128 -6.49 -26.75 -7.16
CA CYS A 128 -5.47 -25.75 -6.88
C CYS A 128 -5.80 -24.33 -7.39
N ILE A 129 -6.22 -24.19 -8.66
CA ILE A 129 -6.55 -22.88 -9.26
C ILE A 129 -7.76 -22.26 -8.57
N LYS A 130 -8.81 -23.05 -8.31
CA LYS A 130 -10.02 -22.59 -7.63
C LYS A 130 -9.71 -22.13 -6.21
N GLU A 131 -8.94 -22.89 -5.45
CA GLU A 131 -8.56 -22.52 -4.10
C GLU A 131 -7.63 -21.30 -4.07
N SER A 132 -6.77 -21.14 -5.09
CA SER A 132 -5.93 -19.94 -5.24
C SER A 132 -6.75 -18.67 -5.49
N LYS A 133 -7.81 -18.77 -6.33
CA LYS A 133 -8.78 -17.68 -6.54
C LYS A 133 -9.55 -17.34 -5.26
N ASN A 134 -10.03 -18.36 -4.54
CA ASN A 134 -10.71 -18.17 -3.25
C ASN A 134 -9.78 -17.47 -2.23
N PHE A 135 -8.51 -17.87 -2.19
CA PHE A 135 -7.51 -17.26 -1.32
C PHE A 135 -7.25 -15.80 -1.71
N TYR A 136 -7.11 -15.50 -3.00
CA TYR A 136 -7.01 -14.12 -3.48
C TYR A 136 -8.20 -13.27 -3.01
N ASP A 137 -9.43 -13.77 -3.20
CA ASP A 137 -10.65 -13.07 -2.76
C ASP A 137 -10.69 -12.87 -1.22
N GLU A 138 -10.35 -13.90 -0.44
CA GLU A 138 -10.26 -13.82 1.03
C GLU A 138 -9.26 -12.73 1.44
N ILE A 139 -8.10 -12.67 0.79
CA ILE A 139 -7.11 -11.64 1.04
C ILE A 139 -7.66 -10.28 0.66
N MET A 140 -8.13 -10.06 -0.57
CA MET A 140 -8.53 -8.72 -1.05
C MET A 140 -9.75 -8.15 -0.32
N THR A 141 -10.58 -9.01 0.29
CA THR A 141 -11.75 -8.59 1.07
C THR A 141 -11.50 -8.45 2.57
N ASN A 142 -10.35 -8.92 3.09
CA ASN A 142 -10.01 -8.81 4.52
C ASN A 142 -9.95 -7.36 5.00
N GLU A 143 -10.19 -7.14 6.29
CA GLU A 143 -9.99 -5.82 6.90
C GLU A 143 -8.51 -5.42 6.84
N ALA A 144 -8.29 -4.14 6.54
CA ALA A 144 -6.96 -3.57 6.56
C ALA A 144 -6.49 -3.44 8.02
N PRO A 145 -5.23 -3.78 8.34
CA PRO A 145 -4.63 -3.36 9.60
C PRO A 145 -4.69 -1.84 9.73
N GLN A 146 -4.62 -1.36 10.98
CA GLN A 146 -4.60 0.06 11.26
C GLN A 146 -3.29 0.69 10.78
N PHE A 147 -3.35 1.71 9.94
CA PHE A 147 -2.18 2.49 9.57
C PHE A 147 -2.03 3.68 10.52
N MET A 148 -0.96 3.69 11.32
CA MET A 148 -0.71 4.74 12.33
C MET A 148 -1.92 4.95 13.26
N SER A 149 -2.41 6.18 13.41
CA SER A 149 -3.59 6.54 14.20
C SER A 149 -4.89 6.58 13.37
N TYR A 150 -4.86 6.22 12.09
CA TYR A 150 -6.05 6.22 11.23
C TYR A 150 -6.97 5.05 11.57
N SER A 151 -8.16 5.33 12.11
CA SER A 151 -9.12 4.31 12.52
C SER A 151 -9.84 3.65 11.32
N ASP A 152 -9.79 4.27 10.15
CA ASP A 152 -10.53 3.90 8.94
C ASP A 152 -9.60 3.59 7.75
N THR A 153 -8.50 2.87 8.00
CA THR A 153 -7.55 2.53 6.94
C THR A 153 -8.24 1.75 5.80
N PRO A 154 -8.25 2.25 4.55
CA PRO A 154 -8.98 1.62 3.46
C PRO A 154 -8.37 0.29 3.03
N LYS A 155 -9.23 -0.67 2.64
CA LYS A 155 -8.79 -1.94 2.04
C LYS A 155 -7.99 -1.71 0.75
N THR A 156 -8.41 -0.76 -0.07
CA THR A 156 -7.71 -0.39 -1.32
C THR A 156 -6.28 0.07 -1.06
N PHE A 157 -6.01 0.78 0.05
CA PHE A 157 -4.66 1.15 0.44
C PHE A 157 -3.80 -0.07 0.75
N ARG A 158 -4.33 -0.98 1.57
CA ARG A 158 -3.65 -2.23 1.92
C ARG A 158 -3.45 -3.13 0.71
N ASN A 159 -4.43 -3.25 -0.17
CA ASN A 159 -4.37 -4.06 -1.38
C ASN A 159 -3.30 -3.52 -2.34
N GLY A 160 -3.27 -2.19 -2.57
CA GLY A 160 -2.24 -1.57 -3.38
C GLY A 160 -0.82 -1.80 -2.84
N ILE A 161 -0.61 -1.69 -1.52
CA ILE A 161 0.67 -2.08 -0.90
C ILE A 161 0.99 -3.55 -1.15
N LEU A 162 0.01 -4.44 -1.01
CA LEU A 162 0.23 -5.86 -1.23
C LEU A 162 0.60 -6.16 -2.69
N HIS A 163 0.02 -5.46 -3.66
CA HIS A 163 0.43 -5.53 -5.06
C HIS A 163 1.85 -4.98 -5.28
N MET A 164 2.21 -3.87 -4.62
CA MET A 164 3.59 -3.34 -4.65
C MET A 164 4.60 -4.35 -4.12
N VAL A 165 4.31 -4.99 -2.99
CA VAL A 165 5.16 -6.05 -2.43
C VAL A 165 5.17 -7.27 -3.35
N ALA A 166 4.03 -7.65 -3.94
CA ALA A 166 3.97 -8.75 -4.91
C ALA A 166 4.75 -8.46 -6.20
N ASP A 167 5.02 -7.19 -6.49
CA ASP A 167 5.82 -6.78 -7.64
C ASP A 167 7.33 -6.79 -7.35
N ASP A 168 7.74 -6.88 -6.08
CA ASP A 168 9.16 -6.99 -5.70
C ASP A 168 9.64 -8.45 -5.86
N ILE A 169 10.72 -8.62 -6.63
CA ILE A 169 11.36 -9.92 -6.87
C ILE A 169 11.97 -10.53 -5.60
N ASN A 170 12.28 -9.71 -4.59
CA ASN A 170 12.86 -10.16 -3.33
C ASN A 170 11.79 -10.66 -2.33
N GLU A 171 10.51 -10.45 -2.64
CA GLU A 171 9.40 -10.78 -1.74
C GLU A 171 8.64 -12.02 -2.21
N ASP A 172 8.41 -12.94 -1.27
CA ASP A 172 7.73 -14.22 -1.51
C ASP A 172 6.21 -14.10 -1.33
N ILE A 173 5.60 -13.21 -2.10
CA ILE A 173 4.13 -13.10 -2.24
C ILE A 173 3.73 -13.87 -3.51
N LYS A 174 2.78 -14.81 -3.37
CA LYS A 174 2.32 -15.73 -4.42
C LYS A 174 0.82 -15.98 -4.25
N TRP A 175 0.05 -15.90 -5.33
CA TRP A 175 -1.39 -16.22 -5.24
C TRP A 175 -1.66 -17.71 -5.41
N LYS A 176 -0.81 -18.37 -6.18
CA LYS A 176 -0.92 -19.79 -6.45
C LYS A 176 -0.56 -20.59 -5.20
N LEU A 177 -1.54 -21.34 -4.70
CA LEU A 177 -1.36 -22.29 -3.61
C LEU A 177 -0.75 -23.59 -4.14
N GLY A 178 -0.18 -24.41 -3.26
CA GLY A 178 0.29 -25.76 -3.63
C GLY A 178 1.61 -25.80 -4.41
N ASP A 179 2.26 -24.66 -4.66
CA ASP A 179 3.65 -24.65 -5.11
C ASP A 179 4.53 -25.25 -3.99
N LYS A 180 5.10 -26.43 -4.28
CA LYS A 180 5.98 -27.16 -3.38
C LYS A 180 7.37 -26.53 -3.37
N ASP A 181 7.48 -25.37 -2.72
CA ASP A 181 8.77 -24.83 -2.27
C ASP A 181 8.95 -25.10 -0.75
N VAL A 182 8.74 -26.35 -0.32
CA VAL A 182 9.31 -26.96 0.91
C VAL A 182 9.49 -28.46 0.69
#